data_AF-A0A954IB08-F1
#
_entry.id   AF-A0A954IB08-F1
#
_cell.length_a   1.000
_cell.length_b   1.000
_cell.length_c   1.000
_cell.angle_alpha   90.00
_cell.angle_beta   90.00
_cell.angle_gamma   90.00
#
_symmetry.space_group_name_H-M   'P 1'
#
loop_
_entity.id
_entity.type
_entity.pdbx_description
1 polymer ?
#
loop_
_entity_poly.entity_id
_entity_poly.type
_entity_poly.pdbx_seq_one_letter_code
_entity_poly.pdbx_strand_id
1 'polypeptide(L)'
;HFEGSDLYMLYPPDPQTEEATMREGRLCARDGIVINIFLLPSWSQSHEDVQFAHRLAEQSGGRVFFTAGKDLDRYVVWDYVNHRREIIG
;
A
#
# COMPACT_ATOMS: atom_id res chain seq x y z
N HIS A 1 -13.52 7.19 2.22
CA HIS A 1 -13.75 7.73 0.86
C HIS A 1 -14.66 8.95 0.96
N PHE A 2 -14.85 9.70 -0.12
CA PHE A 2 -15.86 10.76 -0.18
C PHE A 2 -17.15 10.26 -0.81
N GLU A 3 -18.29 10.59 -0.22
CA GLU A 3 -19.59 10.60 -0.90
C GLU A 3 -20.11 12.04 -0.89
N GLY A 4 -20.17 12.68 -2.05
CA GLY A 4 -20.45 14.12 -2.11
C GLY A 4 -19.43 14.94 -1.30
N SER A 5 -19.89 15.64 -0.26
CA SER A 5 -19.03 16.42 0.63
C SER A 5 -18.56 15.67 1.88
N ASP A 6 -19.08 14.46 2.13
CA ASP A 6 -18.87 13.75 3.38
C ASP A 6 -17.70 12.78 3.27
N LEU A 7 -16.82 12.82 4.29
CA LEU A 7 -15.62 12.00 4.37
C LEU A 7 -15.81 10.84 5.32
N TYR A 8 -15.83 9.62 4.78
CA TYR A 8 -15.93 8.38 5.53
C TYR A 8 -14.53 7.84 5.86
N MET A 9 -14.23 7.73 7.15
CA MET A 9 -13.00 7.13 7.71
C MET A 9 -13.35 5.95 8.62
N LEU A 10 -13.85 4.86 8.04
CA LEU A 10 -14.32 3.69 8.78
C LEU A 10 -13.19 2.67 9.01
N TYR A 11 -13.22 1.99 10.16
CA TYR A 11 -12.38 0.83 10.45
C TYR A 11 -13.21 -0.29 11.11
N PRO A 12 -13.26 -1.51 10.57
CA PRO A 12 -12.64 -1.97 9.31
C PRO A 12 -13.09 -1.14 8.09
N PRO A 13 -12.24 -1.01 7.05
CA PRO A 13 -12.58 -0.20 5.89
C PRO A 13 -13.77 -0.78 5.14
N ASP A 14 -14.68 0.10 4.72
CA ASP A 14 -15.80 -0.28 3.84
C ASP A 14 -15.26 -0.65 2.44
N PRO A 15 -15.83 -1.66 1.75
CA PRO A 15 -15.44 -2.02 0.38
C PRO A 15 -15.42 -0.83 -0.60
N GLN A 16 -16.32 0.14 -0.46
CA GLN A 16 -16.33 1.35 -1.28
C GLN A 16 -15.10 2.23 -1.03
N THR A 17 -14.56 2.20 0.19
CA THR A 17 -13.28 2.86 0.50
C THR A 17 -12.15 2.25 -0.30
N GLU A 18 -12.09 0.92 -0.34
CA GLU A 18 -11.07 0.22 -1.11
C GLU A 18 -11.20 0.53 -2.59
N GLU A 19 -12.40 0.40 -3.18
CA GLU A 19 -12.64 0.69 -4.59
C GLU A 19 -12.26 2.13 -4.97
N ALA A 20 -12.64 3.10 -4.13
CA ALA A 20 -12.29 4.49 -4.34
C ALA A 20 -10.77 4.70 -4.31
N THR A 21 -10.06 4.15 -3.32
CA THR A 21 -8.60 4.27 -3.25
C THR A 21 -7.91 3.61 -4.44
N MET A 22 -8.37 2.44 -4.87
CA MET A 22 -7.82 1.78 -6.06
C MET A 22 -8.07 2.58 -7.33
N ARG A 23 -9.22 3.25 -7.46
CA ARG A 23 -9.50 4.14 -8.59
C ARG A 23 -8.51 5.31 -8.63
N GLU A 24 -8.27 5.97 -7.50
CA GLU A 24 -7.31 7.08 -7.43
C GLU A 24 -5.87 6.60 -7.71
N GLY A 25 -5.49 5.40 -7.24
CA GLY A 25 -4.21 4.77 -7.56
C GLY A 25 -3.98 4.60 -9.08
N ARG A 26 -5.02 4.22 -9.83
CA ARG A 26 -4.96 4.16 -11.31
C ARG A 26 -4.78 5.54 -11.95
N LEU A 27 -5.36 6.59 -11.36
CA LEU A 27 -5.19 7.95 -11.86
C LEU A 27 -3.75 8.44 -11.62
N CYS A 28 -3.19 8.18 -10.43
CA CYS A 28 -1.76 8.42 -10.18
C CYS A 28 -0.88 7.71 -11.21
N ALA A 29 -1.15 6.43 -11.51
CA ALA A 29 -0.39 5.70 -12.52
C ALA A 29 -0.50 6.33 -13.93
N ARG A 30 -1.69 6.79 -14.33
CA ARG A 30 -1.89 7.50 -15.61
C ARG A 30 -1.11 8.80 -15.71
N ASP A 31 -0.90 9.47 -14.59
CA ASP A 31 -0.14 10.72 -14.49
C ASP A 31 1.37 10.48 -14.28
N GLY A 32 1.82 9.21 -14.31
CA GLY A 32 3.23 8.85 -14.11
C GLY A 32 3.70 8.93 -12.66
N ILE A 33 2.78 8.95 -11.70
CA ILE A 33 3.07 8.97 -10.27
C ILE A 33 3.19 7.54 -9.75
N VAL A 34 4.32 7.22 -9.14
CA VAL A 34 4.64 5.91 -8.56
C VAL A 34 4.33 5.91 -7.05
N ILE A 35 3.55 4.93 -6.59
CA ILE A 35 3.15 4.77 -5.19
C ILE A 35 4.00 3.69 -4.52
N ASN A 36 4.86 4.09 -3.60
CA ASN A 36 5.62 3.20 -2.73
C ASN A 36 5.01 3.17 -1.34
N ILE A 37 4.84 1.98 -0.75
CA ILE A 37 4.15 1.79 0.52
C ILE A 37 5.07 1.15 1.53
N PHE A 38 5.21 1.77 2.71
CA PHE A 38 5.87 1.17 3.85
C PHE A 38 4.82 0.57 4.78
N LEU A 39 4.80 -0.75 4.87
CA LEU A 39 3.96 -1.47 5.82
C LEU A 39 4.70 -1.58 7.16
N LEU A 40 4.10 -0.96 8.17
CA LEU A 40 4.54 -1.07 9.55
C LEU A 40 3.89 -2.30 10.19
N PRO A 41 4.68 -3.20 10.81
CA PRO A 41 4.12 -4.34 11.51
C PRO A 41 3.30 -3.85 12.69
N SER A 42 2.03 -4.23 12.73
CA SER A 42 1.14 -3.96 13.85
C SER A 42 0.42 -5.24 14.26
N TRP A 43 -0.01 -5.31 15.53
CA TRP A 43 -0.75 -6.45 16.06
C TRP A 43 -2.07 -6.72 15.34
N SER A 44 -2.58 -5.75 14.57
CA SER A 44 -3.86 -5.83 13.86
C SER A 44 -3.71 -5.87 12.33
N GLN A 45 -2.48 -6.03 11.80
CA GLN A 45 -2.29 -6.14 10.35
C GLN A 45 -2.78 -7.50 9.86
N SER A 46 -3.79 -7.47 8.99
CA SER A 46 -4.37 -8.66 8.36
C SER A 46 -3.65 -9.01 7.05
N HIS A 47 -3.89 -10.23 6.55
CA HIS A 47 -3.44 -10.62 5.22
C HIS A 47 -4.07 -9.76 4.12
N GLU A 48 -5.31 -9.31 4.32
CA GLU A 48 -6.04 -8.46 3.36
C GLU A 48 -5.40 -7.07 3.24
N ASP A 49 -4.96 -6.48 4.36
CA ASP A 49 -4.25 -5.20 4.37
C ASP A 49 -2.96 -5.25 3.54
N VAL A 50 -2.23 -6.36 3.67
CA VAL A 50 -1.00 -6.61 2.91
C VAL A 50 -1.31 -6.75 1.42
N GLN A 51 -2.33 -7.54 1.06
CA GLN A 51 -2.74 -7.70 -0.34
C GLN A 51 -3.23 -6.38 -0.95
N PHE A 52 -3.97 -5.58 -0.19
CA PHE A 52 -4.43 -4.26 -0.63
C PHE A 52 -3.24 -3.36 -0.97
N ALA A 53 -2.25 -3.26 -0.09
CA ALA A 53 -1.04 -2.48 -0.34
C ALA A 53 -0.30 -2.97 -1.60
N HIS A 54 -0.21 -4.29 -1.79
CA HIS A 54 0.39 -4.85 -3.00
C HIS A 54 -0.35 -4.42 -4.28
N ARG A 55 -1.68 -4.58 -4.32
CA ARG A 55 -2.48 -4.20 -5.50
C ARG A 55 -2.33 -2.71 -5.82
N LEU A 56 -2.31 -1.85 -4.80
CA LEU A 56 -2.21 -0.40 -4.98
C LEU A 56 -0.83 -0.01 -5.53
N ALA A 57 0.24 -0.53 -4.95
CA ALA A 57 1.60 -0.23 -5.40
C ALA A 57 1.84 -0.75 -6.83
N GLU A 58 1.44 -1.99 -7.12
CA GLU A 58 1.63 -2.65 -8.43
C GLU A 58 0.99 -1.86 -9.58
N GLN A 59 -0.22 -1.31 -9.38
CA GLN A 59 -0.89 -0.50 -10.41
C GLN A 59 -0.10 0.71 -10.88
N SER A 60 0.76 1.25 -10.01
CA SER A 60 1.62 2.41 -10.31
C SER A 60 3.06 2.02 -10.63
N GLY A 61 3.39 0.72 -10.71
CA GLY A 61 4.76 0.22 -10.86
C GLY A 61 5.63 0.47 -9.61
N GLY A 62 4.99 0.67 -8.46
CA GLY A 62 5.65 0.92 -7.18
C GLY A 62 5.94 -0.36 -6.39
N ARG A 63 6.36 -0.19 -5.14
CA ARG A 63 6.86 -1.26 -4.28
C ARG A 63 6.25 -1.21 -2.89
N VAL A 64 6.18 -2.39 -2.26
CA VAL A 64 5.80 -2.52 -0.85
C VAL A 64 7.04 -2.91 -0.04
N PHE A 65 7.28 -2.16 1.02
CA PHE A 65 8.40 -2.31 1.94
C PHE A 65 7.86 -2.82 3.27
N PHE A 66 8.42 -3.89 3.80
CA PHE A 66 8.06 -4.41 5.12
C PHE A 66 9.14 -3.99 6.10
N THR A 67 8.75 -3.22 7.12
CA THR A 67 9.67 -2.86 8.20
C THR A 67 9.73 -3.97 9.24
N ALA A 68 10.91 -4.26 9.78
CA ALA A 68 11.07 -5.28 10.80
C ALA A 68 11.23 -4.63 12.19
N GLY A 69 10.19 -4.72 13.03
CA GLY A 69 10.30 -4.42 14.46
C GLY A 69 10.41 -2.94 14.84
N LYS A 70 11.20 -2.64 15.87
CA LYS A 70 11.32 -1.30 16.51
C LYS A 70 12.26 -0.34 15.77
N ASP A 71 12.86 -0.82 14.69
CA ASP A 71 14.02 -0.25 14.03
C ASP A 71 13.60 0.14 12.60
N LEU A 72 13.27 1.42 12.41
CA LEU A 72 12.87 1.97 11.09
C LEU A 72 14.01 1.91 10.06
N ASP A 73 15.23 1.65 10.51
CA ASP A 73 16.48 1.55 9.74
C ASP A 73 16.66 0.19 9.06
N ARG A 74 15.89 -0.85 9.42
CA ARG A 74 15.93 -2.16 8.75
C ARG A 74 14.61 -2.47 8.05
N TYR A 75 14.61 -2.40 6.72
CA TYR A 75 13.45 -2.71 5.89
C TYR A 75 13.76 -3.82 4.87
N VAL A 76 12.84 -4.76 4.74
CA VAL A 76 12.85 -5.75 3.66
C VAL A 76 12.16 -5.10 2.46
N VAL A 77 12.92 -4.88 1.39
CA VAL A 77 12.35 -4.43 0.11
C VAL A 77 11.78 -5.65 -0.60
N TRP A 78 10.48 -5.63 -0.89
CA TRP A 78 9.91 -6.54 -1.87
C TRP A 78 9.71 -5.80 -3.19
N ASP A 79 10.77 -5.80 -4.01
CA ASP A 79 10.75 -5.27 -5.36
C ASP A 79 10.24 -6.34 -6.35
N TYR A 80 8.93 -6.34 -6.56
CA TYR A 80 8.31 -7.23 -7.56
C TYR A 80 8.47 -6.73 -9.01
N VAL A 81 8.93 -5.49 -9.23
CA VAL A 81 9.20 -4.99 -10.59
C VAL A 81 10.39 -5.75 -11.21
N ASN A 82 11.27 -6.33 -10.40
CA ASN A 82 12.45 -7.09 -10.86
C ASN A 82 12.56 -8.53 -10.32
N HIS A 83 11.53 -9.08 -9.68
CA HIS A 83 11.60 -10.41 -9.03
C HIS A 83 12.82 -10.56 -8.08
N ARG A 84 13.24 -9.48 -7.40
CA ARG A 84 14.37 -9.52 -6.48
C ARG A 84 13.91 -9.29 -5.05
N ARG A 85 14.20 -10.27 -4.20
CA ARG A 85 14.08 -10.17 -2.74
C ARG A 85 15.44 -9.81 -2.19
N GLU A 86 15.65 -8.55 -1.87
CA GLU A 86 16.89 -8.06 -1.27
C GLU A 86 16.60 -7.50 0.13
N ILE A 87 17.42 -7.90 1.10
CA ILE A 87 17.42 -7.29 2.43
C ILE A 87 18.31 -6.07 2.32
N ILE A 88 17.76 -4.88 2.54
CA ILE A 88 18.54 -3.64 2.62
C ILE A 88 18.69 -3.28 4.10
N GLY A 89 19.94 -3.13 4.52
CA GLY A 89 20.34 -2.78 5.89
C GLY A 89 21.72 -2.17 5.90
#